data_AF-A0A959Q2A4-F1
#
_entry.id   AF-A0A959Q2A4-F1
#
_cell.length_a   1.000
_cell.length_b   1.000
_cell.length_c   1.000
_cell.angle_alpha   90.00
_cell.angle_beta   90.00
_cell.angle_gamma   90.00
#
_symmetry.space_group_name_H-M   'P 1'
#
loop_
_entity.id
_entity.type
_entity.pdbx_description
1 polymer ?
#
loop_
_entity_poly.entity_id
_entity_poly.type
_entity_poly.pdbx_seq_one_letter_code
_entity_poly.pdbx_strand_id
1 'polypeptide(L)'
;MRNIFLFQRYGFTLRIPLLFFCLMVLGTHYSMTFGQTTWKAPFNTNNLKNPYLEDADAASAGKALYKQFCAICHGDRGKGDGLAGMTLKPRPATFTKSEIELQTD
;
A
#
# COMPACT_ATOMS: atom_id res chain seq x y z
N MET A 1 -21.42 46.04 34.72
CA MET A 1 -21.39 45.64 33.29
C MET A 1 -19.98 45.41 32.70
N ARG A 2 -18.87 45.54 33.46
CA ARG A 2 -17.49 45.35 32.93
C ARG A 2 -17.00 43.90 32.88
N ASN A 3 -17.63 42.97 33.59
CA ASN A 3 -17.13 41.58 33.73
C ASN A 3 -17.57 40.63 32.60
N ILE A 4 -18.66 40.94 31.88
CA ILE A 4 -19.16 40.11 30.77
C ILE A 4 -18.24 40.15 29.54
N PHE A 5 -17.59 41.29 29.30
CA PHE A 5 -16.66 41.46 28.17
C PHE A 5 -15.32 40.76 28.36
N LEU A 6 -14.90 40.52 29.61
CA LEU A 6 -13.66 39.78 29.89
C LEU A 6 -13.86 38.28 29.64
N PHE A 7 -15.02 37.72 30.01
CA PHE A 7 -15.32 36.29 29.80
C PHE A 7 -15.38 35.90 28.31
N GLN A 8 -15.92 36.76 27.44
CA GLN A 8 -15.89 36.53 25.99
C GLN A 8 -14.48 36.63 25.38
N ARG A 9 -13.62 37.51 25.92
CA ARG A 9 -12.27 37.74 25.38
C ARG A 9 -11.26 36.66 25.82
N TYR A 10 -11.39 36.13 27.04
CA TYR A 10 -10.58 35.01 27.54
C TYR A 10 -11.06 33.63 27.04
N GLY A 11 -12.36 33.47 26.79
CA GLY A 11 -12.91 32.24 26.21
C GLY A 11 -12.43 31.98 24.78
N PHE A 12 -12.18 33.03 23.99
CA PHE A 12 -11.68 32.89 22.61
C PHE A 12 -10.17 32.64 22.56
N THR A 13 -9.40 33.26 23.46
CA THR A 13 -7.93 33.18 23.48
C THR A 13 -7.39 31.83 24.00
N LEU A 14 -8.10 31.13 24.90
CA LEU A 14 -7.71 29.77 25.33
C LEU A 14 -8.21 28.65 24.42
N ARG A 15 -9.31 28.84 23.69
CA ARG A 15 -9.89 27.80 22.82
C ARG A 15 -9.07 27.54 21.57
N ILE A 16 -8.49 28.57 20.99
CA ILE A 16 -7.67 28.47 19.78
C ILE A 16 -6.44 27.56 19.99
N PRO A 17 -5.55 27.79 20.98
CA PRO A 17 -4.37 26.94 21.16
C PRO A 17 -4.72 25.49 21.54
N LEU A 18 -5.82 25.26 22.26
CA LEU A 18 -6.33 23.92 22.58
C LEU A 18 -6.83 23.18 21.33
N LEU A 19 -7.55 23.87 20.44
CA LEU A 19 -7.98 23.30 19.16
C LEU A 19 -6.79 23.00 18.25
N PHE A 20 -5.80 23.90 18.19
CA PHE A 20 -4.56 23.67 17.43
C PHE A 20 -3.77 22.47 17.97
N PHE A 21 -3.63 22.33 19.29
CA PHE A 21 -2.97 21.18 19.91
C PHE A 21 -3.73 19.88 19.61
N CYS A 22 -5.06 19.89 19.70
CA CYS A 22 -5.90 18.75 19.37
C CYS A 22 -5.76 18.35 17.89
N LEU A 23 -5.75 19.32 16.98
CA LEU A 23 -5.53 19.08 15.54
C LEU A 23 -4.12 18.53 15.26
N MET A 24 -3.10 18.98 15.99
CA MET A 24 -1.73 18.48 15.84
C MET A 24 -1.61 17.03 16.31
N VAL A 25 -2.18 16.69 17.47
CA VAL A 25 -2.21 15.32 18.00
C VAL A 25 -3.01 14.40 17.07
N LEU A 26 -4.21 14.82 16.64
CA LEU A 26 -5.03 14.07 15.68
C LEU A 26 -4.32 13.89 14.33
N GLY A 27 -3.59 14.89 13.85
CA GLY A 27 -2.81 14.81 12.61
C GLY A 27 -1.66 13.79 12.68
N THR A 28 -0.98 13.67 13.83
CA THR A 28 0.13 12.71 14.00
C THR A 28 -0.32 11.24 14.01
N HIS A 29 -1.58 10.94 14.29
CA HIS A 29 -2.12 9.57 14.24
C HIS A 29 -2.49 9.09 12.82
N TYR A 30 -2.58 9.99 11.84
CA TYR A 30 -2.99 9.65 10.48
C TYR A 30 -1.85 9.09 9.59
N SER A 31 -0.58 9.27 9.96
CA SER A 31 0.55 9.01 9.06
C SER A 31 1.07 7.56 9.05
N MET A 32 0.43 6.61 9.74
CA MET A 32 0.97 5.26 9.99
C MET A 32 0.60 4.16 8.96
N THR A 33 -0.09 4.46 7.86
CA THR A 33 -0.47 3.42 6.87
C THR A 33 0.19 3.61 5.50
N PHE A 34 1.52 3.62 5.45
CA PHE A 34 2.28 3.53 4.19
C PHE A 34 2.50 2.08 3.73
N GLY A 35 1.45 1.25 3.76
CA GLY A 35 1.44 -0.04 3.07
C GLY A 35 0.76 0.12 1.73
N GLN A 36 1.48 -0.03 0.61
CA GLN A 36 0.85 -0.02 -0.72
C GLN A 36 -0.14 -1.19 -0.80
N THR A 37 -1.43 -0.89 -0.94
CA THR A 37 -2.48 -1.89 -1.16
C THR A 37 -2.50 -2.39 -2.61
N THR A 38 -1.88 -1.63 -3.51
CA THR A 38 -1.73 -1.94 -4.94
C THR A 38 -0.25 -1.90 -5.32
N TRP A 39 0.20 -2.93 -6.02
CA TRP A 39 1.58 -2.98 -6.52
C TRP A 39 1.80 -1.87 -7.54
N LYS A 40 2.85 -1.08 -7.35
CA LYS A 40 3.34 -0.09 -8.31
C LYS A 40 4.86 -0.10 -8.23
N ALA A 41 5.52 -0.30 -9.36
CA ALA A 41 6.98 -0.33 -9.40
C ALA A 41 7.56 1.04 -8.97
N PRO A 42 8.62 1.05 -8.15
CA PRO A 42 9.37 2.26 -7.83
C PRO A 42 9.82 3.03 -9.08
N PHE A 43 9.90 4.37 -8.98
CA PHE A 43 10.24 5.22 -10.12
C PHE A 43 11.64 4.95 -10.70
N ASN A 44 12.56 4.44 -9.89
CA ASN A 44 13.92 4.13 -10.31
C ASN A 44 14.02 2.79 -11.07
N THR A 45 13.00 1.93 -10.99
CA THR A 45 12.97 0.62 -11.64
C THR A 45 11.96 0.54 -12.79
N ASN A 46 11.21 1.61 -13.05
CA ASN A 46 10.18 1.67 -14.09
C ASN A 46 10.70 1.53 -15.53
N ASN A 47 12.01 1.45 -15.73
CA ASN A 47 12.66 1.29 -17.03
C ASN A 47 13.48 -0.01 -17.10
N LEU A 48 13.46 -0.83 -16.04
CA LEU A 48 14.07 -2.15 -16.11
C LEU A 48 13.26 -3.00 -17.09
N LYS A 49 13.99 -3.86 -17.81
CA LYS A 49 13.39 -4.82 -18.72
C LYS A 49 13.93 -6.19 -18.37
N ASN A 50 13.05 -7.16 -18.32
CA ASN A 50 13.42 -8.56 -18.24
C ASN A 50 14.40 -8.94 -19.39
N PRO A 51 15.65 -9.33 -19.09
CA PRO A 51 16.62 -9.73 -20.11
C PRO A 51 16.30 -11.08 -20.76
N TYR A 52 15.32 -11.83 -20.24
CA TYR A 52 14.93 -13.17 -20.67
C TYR A 52 13.55 -13.24 -21.34
N LEU A 53 12.98 -12.10 -21.78
CA LEU A 53 11.59 -12.02 -22.26
C LEU A 53 11.24 -13.05 -23.36
N GLU A 54 12.20 -13.34 -24.25
CA GLU A 54 12.02 -14.25 -25.39
C GLU A 54 12.80 -15.57 -25.21
N ASP A 55 13.29 -15.83 -24.00
CA ASP A 55 14.03 -17.05 -23.68
C ASP A 55 13.07 -18.14 -23.17
N ALA A 56 12.80 -19.12 -24.04
CA ALA A 56 11.90 -20.23 -23.73
C ALA A 56 12.42 -21.14 -22.60
N ASP A 57 13.75 -21.28 -22.46
CA ASP A 57 14.35 -22.08 -21.40
C ASP A 57 14.21 -21.36 -20.06
N ALA A 58 14.44 -20.05 -20.05
CA ALA A 58 14.19 -19.21 -18.87
C ALA A 58 12.71 -19.24 -18.46
N ALA A 59 11.78 -19.18 -19.42
CA ALA A 59 10.35 -19.29 -19.14
C ALA A 59 9.98 -20.68 -18.56
N SER A 60 10.58 -21.75 -19.07
CA SER A 60 10.38 -23.11 -18.57
C SER A 60 10.90 -23.27 -17.14
N ALA A 61 12.12 -22.78 -16.87
CA ALA A 61 12.71 -22.76 -15.54
C ALA A 61 11.87 -21.92 -14.56
N GLY A 62 11.45 -20.72 -14.97
CA GLY A 62 10.58 -19.84 -14.20
C GLY A 62 9.24 -20.50 -13.83
N LYS A 63 8.64 -21.25 -14.77
CA LYS A 63 7.41 -22.02 -14.52
C LYS A 63 7.61 -23.11 -13.46
N ALA A 64 8.74 -23.81 -13.47
CA ALA A 64 9.06 -24.81 -12.45
C ALA A 64 9.21 -24.16 -11.06
N LEU A 65 9.96 -23.07 -10.98
CA LEU A 65 10.14 -22.30 -9.74
C LEU A 65 8.81 -21.73 -9.23
N TYR A 66 7.97 -21.18 -10.11
CA TYR A 66 6.67 -20.63 -9.74
C TYR A 66 5.78 -21.68 -9.07
N LYS A 67 5.70 -22.88 -9.65
CA LYS A 67 4.93 -23.98 -9.08
C LYS A 67 5.45 -24.40 -7.71
N GLN A 68 6.77 -24.41 -7.54
CA GLN A 68 7.40 -24.87 -6.30
C GLN A 68 7.25 -23.86 -5.16
N PHE A 69 7.37 -22.57 -5.44
CA PHE A 69 7.51 -21.55 -4.39
C PHE A 69 6.36 -20.53 -4.33
N CYS A 70 5.75 -20.23 -5.47
CA CYS A 70 4.82 -19.09 -5.58
C CYS A 70 3.35 -19.54 -5.52
N ALA A 71 3.03 -20.66 -6.17
CA ALA A 71 1.65 -21.14 -6.36
C ALA A 71 0.92 -21.42 -5.04
N ILE A 72 1.63 -21.77 -3.97
CA ILE A 72 1.03 -22.02 -2.64
C ILE A 72 0.26 -20.81 -2.10
N CYS A 73 0.72 -19.60 -2.43
CA CYS A 73 0.09 -18.34 -2.03
C CYS A 73 -0.66 -17.68 -3.19
N HIS A 74 -0.06 -17.63 -4.38
CA HIS A 74 -0.61 -16.90 -5.53
C HIS A 74 -1.54 -17.74 -6.42
N GLY A 75 -1.62 -19.05 -6.21
CA GLY A 75 -2.39 -19.98 -7.06
C GLY A 75 -1.71 -20.29 -8.39
N ASP A 76 -2.15 -21.35 -9.06
CA ASP A 76 -1.51 -21.86 -10.30
C ASP A 76 -1.54 -20.85 -11.45
N ARG A 77 -2.50 -19.92 -11.43
CA ARG A 77 -2.67 -18.87 -12.46
C ARG A 77 -2.36 -17.47 -11.95
N GLY A 78 -1.74 -17.35 -10.77
CA GLY A 78 -1.37 -16.05 -10.20
C GLY A 78 -2.56 -15.19 -9.80
N LYS A 79 -3.69 -15.78 -9.40
CA LYS A 79 -4.91 -15.03 -9.04
C LYS A 79 -4.99 -14.62 -7.58
N GLY A 80 -4.00 -15.00 -6.76
CA GLY A 80 -4.02 -14.79 -5.31
C GLY A 80 -4.97 -15.75 -4.58
N ASP A 81 -5.33 -16.86 -5.22
CA ASP A 81 -6.26 -17.89 -4.76
C ASP A 81 -5.55 -19.18 -4.30
N GLY A 82 -4.25 -19.11 -4.02
CA GLY A 82 -3.50 -20.23 -3.45
C GLY A 82 -4.01 -20.60 -2.06
N LEU A 83 -3.84 -21.87 -1.68
CA LEU A 83 -4.35 -22.44 -0.43
C LEU A 83 -3.92 -21.61 0.80
N ALA A 84 -2.65 -21.17 0.83
CA ALA A 84 -2.15 -20.31 1.90
C ALA A 84 -2.56 -18.84 1.73
N GLY A 85 -2.73 -18.37 0.48
CA GLY A 85 -3.05 -16.98 0.17
C GLY A 85 -4.44 -16.54 0.63
N MET A 86 -5.41 -17.45 0.67
CA MET A 86 -6.80 -17.14 1.02
C MET A 86 -6.99 -16.61 2.45
N THR A 87 -6.08 -16.97 3.37
CA THR A 87 -6.13 -16.62 4.80
C THR A 87 -5.28 -15.40 5.15
N LEU A 88 -4.42 -14.93 4.24
CA LEU A 88 -3.53 -13.79 4.48
C LEU A 88 -4.29 -12.45 4.43
N LYS A 89 -3.82 -11.50 5.25
CA LYS A 89 -4.29 -10.12 5.29
C LYS A 89 -3.09 -9.17 5.22
N PRO A 90 -2.91 -8.37 4.15
CA PRO A 90 -3.72 -8.38 2.92
C PRO A 90 -3.53 -9.67 2.13
N ARG A 91 -4.49 -9.98 1.24
CA ARG A 91 -4.36 -11.12 0.32
C ARG A 91 -3.23 -10.88 -0.68
N PRO A 92 -2.57 -11.94 -1.18
CA PRO A 92 -1.61 -11.82 -2.26
C PRO A 92 -2.23 -11.15 -3.49
N ALA A 93 -1.43 -10.37 -4.21
CA ALA A 93 -1.87 -9.70 -5.42
C ALA A 93 -2.22 -10.72 -6.53
N THR A 94 -3.22 -10.36 -7.34
CA THR A 94 -3.59 -11.07 -8.57
C THR A 94 -2.75 -10.53 -9.72
N PHE A 95 -1.80 -11.32 -10.24
CA PHE A 95 -0.90 -10.92 -11.33
C PHE A 95 -1.62 -10.69 -12.65
N THR A 96 -2.79 -11.30 -12.86
CA THR A 96 -3.61 -11.12 -14.08
C THR A 96 -4.44 -9.83 -14.08
N LYS A 97 -4.08 -8.85 -13.25
CA LYS A 97 -4.73 -7.54 -13.22
C LYS A 97 -3.99 -6.62 -14.17
N SER A 98 -4.73 -5.87 -14.98
CA SER A 98 -4.14 -4.96 -15.97
C SER A 98 -3.19 -3.95 -15.33
N GLU A 99 -3.47 -3.49 -14.10
CA GLU A 99 -2.59 -2.55 -13.40
C GLU A 99 -1.21 -3.14 -13.11
N ILE A 100 -1.10 -4.45 -12.92
CA ILE A 100 0.15 -5.18 -12.69
C ILE A 100 0.80 -5.59 -14.01
N GLU A 101 0.02 -6.08 -14.97
CA GLU A 101 0.53 -6.48 -16.31
C GLU A 101 1.12 -5.30 -17.10
N LEU A 102 0.67 -4.07 -16.82
CA LEU A 102 1.21 -2.84 -17.42
C LEU A 102 2.49 -2.32 -16.73
N GLN A 103 2.87 -2.86 -15.58
CA GLN A 103 4.16 -2.52 -14.98
C GLN A 103 5.28 -3.18 -15.78
N THR A 104 6.48 -2.61 -15.71
CA THR A 104 7.67 -3.27 -16.25
C THR A 104 7.94 -4.59 -15.53
N ASP A 105 8.23 -5.63 -16.31
CA ASP A 105 8.78 -6.91 -15.87
C ASP A 105 10.28 -6.77 -15.55
#